data_AF-A0A139WIH2-F1
#
_entry.id   AF-A0A139WIH2-F1
#
_cell.length_a   1.000
_cell.length_b   1.000
_cell.length_c   1.000
_cell.angle_alpha   90.00
_cell.angle_beta   90.00
_cell.angle_gamma   90.00
#
_symmetry.space_group_name_H-M   'P 1'
#
loop_
_entity.id
_entity.type
_entity.pdbx_description
1 polymer ?
#
loop_
_entity_poly.entity_id
_entity_poly.type
_entity_poly.pdbx_seq_one_letter_code
_entity_poly.pdbx_strand_id
1 'polypeptide(L)'
;MRVILGLVFGILLSASTMAEIASELQVLQGNNQFTSKMYKLLSQKKGNIIFSPISMHAVLSMAYQGAQGSTAEHFASTLQVPEAKIAAEGYSEVMKRLNSVQNVTLLMANKVFLKNGFTLLTDFETAVTKSFQSEVQLVDFAQNEAAAKTINDWVEVQTREKIKDLIKKDDLNELTRLVLVNAIYFKGNWKHKFRKEETRTEPFYLNDVDKVEVQMMHTKNKFNYKNDEALDAQILEMPYTNENLSMVIILPNQRNGIGELEKKLENYNLSEITTNMWNTEVNVALPKFKIEQTIDLEEALKKLGLGEIFDQDKANFRGMIELKPNENLYVSKVIQKAFIEVNEEGAEAAAATGVHVMMKRSLVFPEEFNADHPFIYALKISKAKSGNVLFYGKVAQLLPFSPTICRQIFKAKRLIFFTVFCKYDYEGLHLFLCNSSRIVFHCGPSIRIFVDSDIGKRKKSFICWKNHKTFVKSKYKTYIKYSKAIHLNDKNLYNMLELVQQHVFLI
;
A
#
# COMPACT_ATOMS: atom_id res chain seq x y z
N MET A 1 26.98 -44.13 -28.77
CA MET A 1 25.56 -43.70 -28.75
C MET A 1 25.10 -43.19 -27.38
N ARG A 2 25.21 -43.96 -26.28
CA ARG A 2 24.78 -43.51 -24.93
C ARG A 2 25.49 -42.26 -24.37
N VAL A 3 26.80 -42.11 -24.62
CA VAL A 3 27.58 -40.93 -24.19
C VAL A 3 27.19 -39.66 -24.96
N ILE A 4 26.93 -39.78 -26.27
CA ILE A 4 26.49 -38.68 -27.12
C ILE A 4 25.06 -38.26 -26.72
N LEU A 5 24.18 -39.22 -26.42
CA LEU A 5 22.83 -38.93 -25.94
C LEU A 5 22.86 -38.19 -24.59
N GLY A 6 23.74 -38.59 -23.66
CA GLY A 6 23.91 -37.93 -22.37
C GLY A 6 24.50 -36.52 -22.47
N LEU A 7 25.44 -36.28 -23.39
CA LEU A 7 26.01 -34.95 -23.66
C LEU A 7 24.96 -34.01 -24.31
N VAL A 8 24.19 -34.50 -25.27
CA VAL A 8 23.10 -33.73 -25.89
C VAL A 8 22.01 -33.39 -24.87
N PHE A 9 21.64 -34.34 -24.00
CA PHE A 9 20.67 -34.09 -22.92
C PHE A 9 21.20 -33.07 -21.90
N GLY A 10 22.47 -33.16 -21.52
CA GLY A 10 23.11 -32.21 -20.60
C GLY A 10 23.21 -30.80 -21.17
N ILE A 11 23.49 -30.65 -22.47
CA ILE A 11 23.53 -29.35 -23.16
C ILE A 11 22.12 -28.76 -23.32
N LEU A 12 21.10 -29.58 -23.58
CA LEU A 12 19.71 -29.11 -23.68
C LEU A 12 19.17 -28.65 -22.31
N LEU A 13 19.49 -29.37 -21.23
CA LEU A 13 19.13 -28.99 -19.86
C LEU A 13 19.84 -27.70 -19.41
N SER A 14 21.11 -27.51 -19.76
CA SER A 14 21.82 -26.27 -19.44
C SER A 14 21.33 -25.08 -20.27
N ALA A 15 20.96 -25.29 -21.54
CA ALA A 15 20.37 -24.24 -22.36
C ALA A 15 18.96 -23.81 -21.88
N SER A 16 18.11 -24.75 -21.48
CA SER A 16 16.76 -24.43 -20.96
C SER A 16 16.83 -23.62 -19.67
N THR A 17 17.70 -24.03 -18.73
CA THR A 17 17.92 -23.31 -17.47
C THR A 17 18.51 -21.91 -17.68
N MET A 18 19.39 -21.73 -18.66
CA MET A 18 19.91 -20.41 -19.02
C MET A 18 18.84 -19.49 -19.62
N ALA A 19 17.94 -20.02 -20.44
CA ALA A 19 16.83 -19.26 -21.01
C ALA A 19 15.83 -18.81 -19.93
N GLU A 20 15.48 -19.70 -19.00
CA GLU A 20 14.61 -19.38 -17.85
C GLU A 20 15.23 -18.27 -16.98
N ILE A 21 16.53 -18.36 -16.67
CA ILE A 21 17.25 -17.33 -15.91
C ILE A 21 17.26 -15.99 -16.66
N ALA A 22 17.38 -16.00 -18.00
CA ALA A 22 17.38 -14.79 -18.80
C ALA A 22 16.01 -14.09 -18.78
N SER A 23 14.92 -14.84 -18.99
CA SER A 23 13.55 -14.32 -18.95
C SER A 23 13.21 -13.76 -17.56
N GLU A 24 13.59 -14.46 -16.49
CA GLU A 24 13.43 -13.95 -15.13
C GLU A 24 14.21 -12.64 -14.93
N LEU A 25 15.49 -12.59 -15.30
CA LEU A 25 16.30 -11.38 -15.13
C LEU A 25 15.69 -10.19 -15.87
N GLN A 26 15.17 -10.41 -17.08
CA GLN A 26 14.54 -9.37 -17.88
C GLN A 26 13.27 -8.82 -17.22
N VAL A 27 12.41 -9.70 -16.68
CA VAL A 27 11.24 -9.27 -15.89
C VAL A 27 11.66 -8.49 -14.66
N LEU A 28 12.68 -8.92 -13.93
CA LEU A 28 13.15 -8.23 -12.73
C LEU A 28 13.77 -6.85 -13.04
N GLN A 29 14.54 -6.75 -14.13
CA GLN A 29 15.08 -5.46 -14.60
C GLN A 29 13.95 -4.53 -15.06
N GLY A 30 12.99 -5.05 -15.82
CA GLY A 30 11.81 -4.30 -16.24
C GLY A 30 10.97 -3.81 -15.06
N ASN A 31 10.79 -4.65 -14.03
CA ASN A 31 10.13 -4.27 -12.79
C ASN A 31 10.85 -3.14 -12.05
N ASN A 32 12.18 -3.17 -11.97
CA ASN A 32 12.95 -2.10 -11.30
C ASN A 32 12.78 -0.76 -12.04
N GLN A 33 12.82 -0.76 -13.37
CA GLN A 33 12.59 0.46 -14.16
C GLN A 33 11.14 0.96 -14.04
N PHE A 34 10.17 0.04 -14.10
CA PHE A 34 8.76 0.35 -13.85
C PHE A 34 8.55 0.93 -12.46
N THR A 35 9.25 0.43 -11.44
CA THR A 35 9.20 0.92 -10.06
C THR A 35 9.56 2.40 -9.99
N SER A 36 10.71 2.80 -10.54
CA SER A 36 11.16 4.20 -10.52
C SER A 36 10.18 5.12 -11.24
N LYS A 37 9.73 4.71 -12.44
CA LYS A 37 8.76 5.49 -13.25
C LYS A 37 7.41 5.64 -12.54
N MET A 38 6.89 4.56 -11.97
CA MET A 38 5.62 4.55 -11.24
C MET A 38 5.71 5.37 -9.96
N TYR A 39 6.78 5.19 -9.17
CA TYR A 39 6.99 5.94 -7.94
C TYR A 39 7.03 7.45 -8.20
N LYS A 40 7.72 7.91 -9.25
CA LYS A 40 7.73 9.32 -9.66
C LYS A 40 6.33 9.91 -9.89
N LEU A 41 5.40 9.11 -10.41
CA LEU A 41 4.02 9.56 -10.62
C LEU A 41 3.21 9.56 -9.32
N LEU A 42 3.43 8.57 -8.46
CA LEU A 42 2.75 8.46 -7.18
C LEU A 42 3.26 9.50 -6.16
N SER A 43 4.54 9.85 -6.20
CA SER A 43 5.20 10.82 -5.30
C SER A 43 4.70 12.25 -5.44
N GLN A 44 4.07 12.59 -6.57
CA GLN A 44 3.43 13.88 -6.81
C GLN A 44 2.26 14.15 -5.84
N LYS A 45 1.64 13.11 -5.29
CA LYS A 45 0.60 13.24 -4.27
C LYS A 45 1.23 13.38 -2.89
N LYS A 46 0.69 14.29 -2.08
CA LYS A 46 1.11 14.46 -0.68
C LYS A 46 0.74 13.25 0.17
N GLY A 47 1.58 12.95 1.17
CA GLY A 47 1.34 11.92 2.16
C GLY A 47 2.15 10.65 1.95
N ASN A 48 1.74 9.60 2.66
CA ASN A 48 2.40 8.30 2.58
C ASN A 48 2.12 7.62 1.24
N ILE A 49 3.07 6.80 0.82
CA ILE A 49 2.96 5.99 -0.38
C ILE A 49 3.33 4.57 -0.01
N ILE A 50 2.52 3.62 -0.44
CA ILE A 50 2.86 2.22 -0.45
C ILE A 50 2.30 1.59 -1.71
N PHE A 51 3.15 0.86 -2.41
CA PHE A 51 2.71 0.04 -3.53
C PHE A 51 3.65 -1.16 -3.72
N SER A 52 3.16 -2.18 -4.41
CA SER A 52 3.98 -3.31 -4.85
C SER A 52 4.22 -3.24 -6.36
N PRO A 53 5.40 -2.81 -6.81
CA PRO A 53 5.68 -2.70 -8.23
C PRO A 53 5.64 -4.07 -8.91
N ILE A 54 6.23 -5.11 -8.31
CA ILE A 54 6.27 -6.46 -8.90
C ILE A 54 4.87 -7.03 -9.10
N SER A 55 3.93 -6.72 -8.19
CA SER A 55 2.57 -7.23 -8.29
C SER A 55 1.73 -6.45 -9.31
N MET A 56 1.95 -5.13 -9.45
CA MET A 56 1.38 -4.37 -10.57
C MET A 56 1.93 -4.85 -11.90
N HIS A 57 3.24 -5.04 -11.98
CA HIS A 57 3.92 -5.50 -13.18
C HIS A 57 3.42 -6.90 -13.57
N ALA A 58 3.18 -7.79 -12.61
CA ALA A 58 2.59 -9.10 -12.85
C ALA A 58 1.16 -9.01 -13.41
N VAL A 59 0.25 -8.24 -12.80
CA VAL A 59 -1.14 -8.15 -13.26
C VAL A 59 -1.25 -7.48 -14.63
N LEU A 60 -0.40 -6.50 -14.93
CA LEU A 60 -0.28 -5.90 -16.26
C LEU A 60 0.33 -6.89 -17.26
N SER A 61 1.31 -7.69 -16.86
CA SER A 61 1.90 -8.74 -17.71
C SER A 61 0.93 -9.87 -18.03
N MET A 62 -0.04 -10.14 -17.13
CA MET A 62 -1.17 -11.02 -17.46
C MET A 62 -2.01 -10.41 -18.59
N ALA A 63 -2.37 -9.13 -18.49
CA ALA A 63 -3.12 -8.46 -19.56
C ALA A 63 -2.33 -8.42 -20.88
N TYR A 64 -1.01 -8.24 -20.80
CA TYR A 64 -0.12 -8.24 -21.95
C TYR A 64 -0.16 -9.56 -22.75
N GLN A 65 -0.43 -10.71 -22.11
CA GLN A 65 -0.55 -12.00 -22.82
C GLN A 65 -1.64 -12.02 -23.89
N GLY A 66 -2.68 -11.20 -23.73
CA GLY A 66 -3.78 -11.12 -24.68
C GLY A 66 -3.77 -9.87 -25.57
N ALA A 67 -2.78 -8.99 -25.40
CA ALA A 67 -2.66 -7.76 -26.18
C ALA A 67 -2.03 -8.02 -27.55
N GLN A 68 -2.44 -7.27 -28.58
CA GLN A 68 -1.90 -7.35 -29.93
C GLN A 68 -1.65 -5.95 -30.53
N GLY A 69 -0.84 -5.88 -31.59
CA GLY A 69 -0.54 -4.63 -32.31
C GLY A 69 0.03 -3.53 -31.41
N SER A 70 -0.40 -2.28 -31.61
CA SER A 70 0.02 -1.12 -30.82
C SER A 70 -0.22 -1.29 -29.32
N THR A 71 -1.28 -1.99 -28.92
CA THR A 71 -1.57 -2.24 -27.50
C THR A 71 -0.46 -3.08 -26.88
N ALA A 72 0.02 -4.11 -27.59
CA ALA A 72 1.15 -4.93 -27.15
C ALA A 72 2.46 -4.13 -27.09
N GLU A 73 2.69 -3.23 -28.04
CA GLU A 73 3.88 -2.34 -28.05
C GLU A 73 3.88 -1.38 -26.85
N HIS A 74 2.72 -0.81 -26.50
CA HIS A 74 2.58 0.04 -25.31
C HIS A 74 2.86 -0.74 -24.01
N PHE A 75 2.38 -1.99 -23.90
CA PHE A 75 2.73 -2.86 -22.78
C PHE A 75 4.24 -3.13 -22.73
N ALA A 76 4.84 -3.50 -23.86
CA ALA A 76 6.27 -3.82 -23.93
C ALA A 76 7.14 -2.64 -23.45
N SER A 77 6.82 -1.43 -23.94
CA SER A 77 7.48 -0.20 -23.55
C SER A 77 7.26 0.15 -22.07
N THR A 78 6.03 0.02 -21.56
CA THR A 78 5.70 0.38 -20.18
C THR A 78 6.32 -0.58 -19.17
N LEU A 79 6.24 -1.88 -19.44
CA LEU A 79 6.76 -2.95 -18.59
C LEU A 79 8.26 -3.18 -18.77
N GLN A 80 8.86 -2.62 -19.83
CA GLN A 80 10.27 -2.82 -20.19
C GLN A 80 10.61 -4.31 -20.38
N VAL A 81 9.65 -5.05 -20.97
CA VAL A 81 9.80 -6.45 -21.37
C VAL A 81 9.33 -6.56 -22.81
N PRO A 82 10.19 -6.97 -23.76
CA PRO A 82 9.94 -6.80 -25.19
C PRO A 82 8.81 -7.70 -25.72
N GLU A 83 8.58 -8.85 -25.09
CA GLU A 83 7.60 -9.83 -25.54
C GLU A 83 6.77 -10.38 -24.38
N ALA A 84 5.48 -10.59 -24.62
CA ALA A 84 4.56 -11.15 -23.63
C ALA A 84 5.00 -12.54 -23.17
N LYS A 85 5.48 -13.38 -24.10
CA LYS A 85 5.95 -14.74 -23.77
C LYS A 85 7.14 -14.73 -22.81
N ILE A 86 8.10 -13.83 -23.02
CA ILE A 86 9.23 -13.63 -22.11
C ILE A 86 8.73 -13.20 -20.73
N ALA A 87 7.75 -12.30 -20.68
CA ALA A 87 7.13 -11.90 -19.41
C ALA A 87 6.50 -13.11 -18.71
N ALA A 88 5.77 -13.96 -19.42
CA ALA A 88 5.16 -15.17 -18.86
C ALA A 88 6.21 -16.15 -18.32
N GLU A 89 7.25 -16.46 -19.11
CA GLU A 89 8.33 -17.35 -18.69
C GLU A 89 9.06 -16.80 -17.44
N GLY A 90 9.39 -15.51 -17.44
CA GLY A 90 10.03 -14.87 -16.30
C GLY A 90 9.14 -14.87 -15.05
N TYR A 91 7.84 -14.61 -15.20
CA TYR A 91 6.91 -14.64 -14.07
C TYR A 91 6.67 -16.02 -13.49
N SER A 92 6.78 -17.09 -14.28
CA SER A 92 6.72 -18.47 -13.78
C SER A 92 7.75 -18.69 -12.67
N GLU A 93 8.99 -18.26 -12.88
CA GLU A 93 10.06 -18.38 -11.89
C GLU A 93 9.92 -17.38 -10.73
N VAL A 94 9.52 -16.14 -11.03
CA VAL A 94 9.26 -15.13 -10.00
C VAL A 94 8.18 -15.62 -9.03
N MET A 95 7.06 -16.14 -9.53
CA MET A 95 5.95 -16.61 -8.69
C MET A 95 6.32 -17.85 -7.87
N LYS A 96 7.06 -18.81 -8.46
CA LYS A 96 7.61 -19.95 -7.70
C LYS A 96 8.48 -19.48 -6.54
N ARG A 97 9.35 -18.48 -6.75
CA ARG A 97 10.17 -17.92 -5.68
C ARG A 97 9.34 -17.19 -4.62
N LEU A 98 8.39 -16.35 -5.03
CA LEU A 98 7.54 -15.61 -4.10
C LEU A 98 6.68 -16.53 -3.22
N ASN A 99 6.14 -17.60 -3.79
CA ASN A 99 5.31 -18.56 -3.06
C ASN A 99 6.11 -19.53 -2.18
N SER A 100 7.42 -19.63 -2.38
CA SER A 100 8.32 -20.44 -1.54
C SER A 100 9.01 -19.63 -0.42
N VAL A 101 8.68 -18.33 -0.27
CA VAL A 101 9.20 -17.50 0.81
C VAL A 101 8.67 -18.02 2.16
N GLN A 102 9.56 -18.57 2.98
CA GLN A 102 9.25 -19.03 4.34
C GLN A 102 9.46 -17.91 5.38
N ASN A 103 8.98 -18.13 6.62
CA ASN A 103 9.27 -17.29 7.80
C ASN A 103 8.82 -15.81 7.75
N VAL A 104 8.04 -15.42 6.74
CA VAL A 104 7.31 -14.15 6.68
C VAL A 104 5.89 -14.40 6.17
N THR A 105 4.98 -13.45 6.41
CA THR A 105 3.65 -13.45 5.81
C THR A 105 3.64 -12.50 4.63
N LEU A 106 3.84 -13.05 3.42
CA LEU A 106 3.64 -12.35 2.16
C LEU A 106 2.41 -12.95 1.48
N LEU A 107 1.34 -12.18 1.38
CA LEU A 107 0.11 -12.58 0.70
C LEU A 107 -0.06 -11.68 -0.52
N MET A 108 -0.03 -12.28 -1.71
CA MET A 108 -0.15 -11.59 -2.98
C MET A 108 -1.32 -12.18 -3.74
N ALA A 109 -2.25 -11.33 -4.16
CA ALA A 109 -3.44 -11.71 -4.90
C ALA A 109 -3.46 -10.89 -6.19
N ASN A 110 -3.19 -11.54 -7.32
CA ASN A 110 -3.32 -10.95 -8.65
C ASN A 110 -4.44 -11.67 -9.39
N LYS A 111 -5.34 -10.96 -10.04
CA LYS A 111 -6.40 -11.59 -10.83
C LYS A 111 -6.96 -10.70 -11.92
N VAL A 112 -7.40 -11.37 -12.98
CA VAL A 112 -8.11 -10.78 -14.12
C VAL A 112 -9.59 -11.10 -13.98
N PHE A 113 -10.43 -10.07 -13.91
CA PHE A 113 -11.89 -10.20 -13.95
C PHE A 113 -12.40 -9.67 -15.29
N LEU A 114 -13.10 -10.52 -16.04
CA LEU A 114 -13.64 -10.20 -17.36
C LEU A 114 -15.16 -10.18 -17.32
N LYS A 115 -15.77 -9.37 -18.18
CA LYS A 115 -17.22 -9.32 -18.30
C LYS A 115 -17.75 -10.69 -18.72
N ASN A 116 -18.83 -11.12 -18.08
CA ASN A 116 -19.53 -12.34 -18.44
C ASN A 116 -20.06 -12.31 -19.89
N GLY A 117 -20.07 -13.48 -20.53
CA GLY A 117 -20.51 -13.69 -21.91
C GLY A 117 -19.39 -13.74 -22.96
N PHE A 118 -18.14 -13.47 -22.57
CA PHE A 118 -16.98 -13.71 -23.42
C PHE A 118 -16.52 -15.18 -23.36
N THR A 119 -16.04 -15.71 -24.48
CA THR A 119 -15.35 -17.00 -24.55
C THR A 119 -13.85 -16.75 -24.49
N LEU A 120 -13.16 -17.31 -23.50
CA LEU A 120 -11.70 -17.18 -23.35
C LEU A 120 -10.96 -18.02 -24.39
N LEU A 121 -9.84 -17.48 -24.89
CA LEU A 121 -8.91 -18.27 -25.69
C LEU A 121 -8.03 -19.14 -24.77
N THR A 122 -7.90 -20.42 -25.12
CA THR A 122 -7.17 -21.42 -24.34
C THR A 122 -5.71 -21.04 -24.09
N ASP A 123 -5.06 -20.42 -25.07
CA ASP A 123 -3.65 -20.00 -24.94
C ASP A 123 -3.48 -18.91 -23.88
N PHE A 124 -4.41 -17.96 -23.81
CA PHE A 124 -4.42 -16.91 -22.80
C PHE A 124 -4.67 -17.47 -21.40
N GLU A 125 -5.70 -18.32 -21.25
CA GLU A 125 -6.00 -18.97 -19.97
C GLU A 125 -4.83 -19.83 -19.49
N THR A 126 -4.18 -20.56 -20.42
CA THR A 126 -3.01 -21.37 -20.13
C THR A 126 -1.83 -20.52 -19.65
N ALA A 127 -1.57 -19.39 -20.31
CA ALA A 127 -0.50 -18.48 -19.92
C ALA A 127 -0.75 -17.90 -18.51
N VAL A 128 -1.96 -17.40 -18.24
CA VAL A 128 -2.32 -16.86 -16.91
C VAL A 128 -2.19 -17.93 -15.82
N THR A 129 -2.69 -19.14 -16.07
CA THR A 129 -2.68 -20.24 -15.10
C THR A 129 -1.28 -20.75 -14.81
N LYS A 130 -0.51 -21.07 -15.85
CA LYS A 130 0.80 -21.72 -15.68
C LYS A 130 1.89 -20.75 -15.23
N SER A 131 1.91 -19.54 -15.81
CA SER A 131 3.01 -18.60 -15.61
C SER A 131 2.78 -17.64 -14.45
N PHE A 132 1.54 -17.25 -14.19
CA PHE A 132 1.22 -16.28 -13.14
C PHE A 132 0.57 -16.92 -11.91
N GLN A 133 0.26 -18.23 -11.97
CA GLN A 133 -0.43 -18.97 -10.92
C GLN A 133 -1.73 -18.30 -10.48
N SER A 134 -2.43 -17.72 -11.47
CA SER A 134 -3.70 -17.00 -11.31
C SER A 134 -4.74 -17.63 -12.22
N GLU A 135 -6.01 -17.26 -12.01
CA GLU A 135 -7.12 -17.64 -12.87
C GLU A 135 -7.79 -16.39 -13.44
N VAL A 136 -8.58 -16.56 -14.50
CA VAL A 136 -9.43 -15.52 -15.08
C VAL A 136 -10.86 -15.81 -14.64
N GLN A 137 -11.56 -14.82 -14.11
CA GLN A 137 -12.95 -15.00 -13.67
C GLN A 137 -13.91 -14.12 -14.46
N LEU A 138 -14.95 -14.76 -15.00
CA LEU A 138 -16.06 -14.07 -15.65
C LEU A 138 -17.04 -13.54 -14.59
N VAL A 139 -17.39 -12.26 -14.68
CA VAL A 139 -18.25 -11.55 -13.72
C VAL A 139 -19.27 -10.70 -14.48
N ASP A 140 -20.52 -10.72 -14.03
CA ASP A 140 -21.54 -9.81 -14.56
C ASP A 140 -21.44 -8.45 -13.88
N PHE A 141 -20.74 -7.51 -14.52
CA PHE A 141 -20.56 -6.15 -14.00
C PHE A 141 -21.82 -5.27 -14.03
N ALA A 142 -22.87 -5.67 -14.78
CA ALA A 142 -24.15 -4.97 -14.71
C ALA A 142 -24.79 -5.12 -13.32
N GLN A 143 -24.48 -6.22 -12.62
CA GLN A 143 -24.82 -6.44 -11.21
C GLN A 143 -23.71 -5.91 -10.30
N ASN A 144 -23.47 -4.59 -10.34
CA ASN A 144 -22.28 -3.96 -9.73
C ASN A 144 -22.06 -4.29 -8.24
N GLU A 145 -23.10 -4.39 -7.42
CA GLU A 145 -23.00 -4.80 -6.01
C GLU A 145 -22.51 -6.24 -5.87
N ALA A 146 -23.08 -7.18 -6.63
CA ALA A 146 -22.68 -8.58 -6.62
C ALA A 146 -21.27 -8.77 -7.20
N ALA A 147 -20.93 -8.02 -8.24
CA ALA A 147 -19.61 -8.02 -8.85
C ALA A 147 -18.53 -7.50 -7.87
N ALA A 148 -18.76 -6.35 -7.23
CA ALA A 148 -17.85 -5.80 -6.23
C ALA A 148 -17.68 -6.77 -5.04
N LYS A 149 -18.77 -7.39 -4.58
CA LYS A 149 -18.72 -8.42 -3.54
C LYS A 149 -17.88 -9.61 -3.97
N THR A 150 -18.08 -10.12 -5.18
CA THR A 150 -17.31 -11.26 -5.72
C THR A 150 -15.81 -10.97 -5.74
N ILE A 151 -15.42 -9.78 -6.20
CA ILE A 151 -14.02 -9.35 -6.22
C ILE A 151 -13.46 -9.22 -4.79
N ASN A 152 -14.19 -8.54 -3.90
CA ASN A 152 -13.75 -8.30 -2.53
C ASN A 152 -13.66 -9.59 -1.71
N ASP A 153 -14.64 -10.49 -1.81
CA ASP A 153 -14.62 -11.81 -1.16
C ASP A 153 -13.39 -12.62 -1.58
N TRP A 154 -13.10 -12.64 -2.90
CA TRP A 154 -11.92 -13.32 -3.40
C TRP A 154 -10.63 -12.72 -2.84
N VAL A 155 -10.50 -11.39 -2.82
CA VAL A 155 -9.34 -10.69 -2.23
C VAL A 155 -9.21 -10.99 -0.74
N GLU A 156 -10.32 -10.98 0.02
CA GLU A 156 -10.32 -11.30 1.44
C GLU A 156 -9.82 -12.72 1.70
N VAL A 157 -10.27 -13.70 0.92
CA VAL A 157 -9.80 -15.09 1.02
C VAL A 157 -8.30 -15.18 0.74
N GLN A 158 -7.83 -14.60 -0.38
CA GLN A 158 -6.40 -14.65 -0.73
C GLN A 158 -5.49 -13.95 0.28
N THR A 159 -6.03 -12.92 0.95
CA THR A 159 -5.28 -12.11 1.91
C THR A 159 -5.55 -12.47 3.36
N ARG A 160 -6.25 -13.60 3.63
CA ARG A 160 -6.61 -14.04 5.00
C ARG A 160 -7.29 -12.92 5.80
N GLU A 161 -8.24 -12.26 5.15
CA GLU A 161 -9.03 -11.13 5.66
C GLU A 161 -8.23 -9.87 6.02
N LYS A 162 -6.97 -9.77 5.57
CA LYS A 162 -6.14 -8.59 5.84
C LYS A 162 -6.45 -7.41 4.92
N ILE A 163 -6.97 -7.69 3.72
CA ILE A 163 -7.37 -6.68 2.75
C ILE A 163 -8.84 -6.88 2.44
N LYS A 164 -9.64 -5.88 2.81
CA LYS A 164 -11.10 -5.85 2.60
C LYS A 164 -11.46 -4.66 1.72
N ASP A 165 -12.66 -4.67 1.15
CA ASP A 165 -13.21 -3.51 0.43
C ASP A 165 -12.22 -2.91 -0.58
N LEU A 166 -11.61 -3.76 -1.42
CA LEU A 166 -10.67 -3.32 -2.44
C LEU A 166 -11.36 -2.40 -3.46
N ILE A 167 -12.51 -2.83 -3.94
CA ILE A 167 -13.29 -2.15 -4.98
C ILE A 167 -14.68 -1.81 -4.44
N LYS A 168 -15.18 -0.61 -4.78
CA LYS A 168 -16.54 -0.19 -4.43
C LYS A 168 -17.49 -0.57 -5.56
N LYS A 169 -18.77 -0.75 -5.23
CA LYS A 169 -19.81 -0.99 -6.24
C LYS A 169 -19.87 0.13 -7.29
N ASP A 170 -19.58 1.36 -6.90
CA ASP A 170 -19.63 2.53 -7.78
C ASP A 170 -18.43 2.60 -8.75
N ASP A 171 -17.40 1.76 -8.54
CA ASP A 171 -16.30 1.59 -9.50
C ASP A 171 -16.70 0.69 -10.70
N LEU A 172 -17.87 0.04 -10.64
CA LEU A 172 -18.33 -0.96 -11.60
C LEU A 172 -19.70 -0.58 -12.19
N ASN A 173 -19.88 -0.83 -13.48
CA ASN A 173 -21.14 -0.61 -14.18
C ASN A 173 -21.27 -1.54 -15.40
N GLU A 174 -22.38 -1.42 -16.14
CA GLU A 174 -22.66 -2.21 -17.34
C GLU A 174 -21.66 -2.01 -18.49
N LEU A 175 -20.90 -0.90 -18.49
CA LEU A 175 -19.85 -0.62 -19.46
C LEU A 175 -18.50 -1.24 -19.06
N THR A 176 -18.35 -1.71 -17.82
CA THR A 176 -17.13 -2.41 -17.39
C THR A 176 -16.91 -3.68 -18.22
N ARG A 177 -15.68 -3.88 -18.72
CA ARG A 177 -15.28 -5.02 -19.57
C ARG A 177 -14.17 -5.86 -18.95
N LEU A 178 -13.13 -5.22 -18.43
CA LEU A 178 -11.94 -5.88 -17.88
C LEU A 178 -11.44 -5.11 -16.65
N VAL A 179 -11.32 -5.81 -15.52
CA VAL A 179 -10.83 -5.27 -14.26
C VAL A 179 -9.59 -6.07 -13.84
N LEU A 180 -8.47 -5.36 -13.70
CA LEU A 180 -7.20 -5.91 -13.22
C LEU A 180 -7.06 -5.60 -11.73
N VAL A 181 -7.02 -6.65 -10.92
CA VAL A 181 -6.96 -6.55 -9.46
C VAL A 181 -5.61 -7.01 -8.97
N ASN A 182 -5.02 -6.19 -8.12
CA ASN A 182 -3.97 -6.62 -7.22
C ASN A 182 -4.25 -6.26 -5.76
N ALA A 183 -4.01 -7.20 -4.85
CA ALA A 183 -3.95 -6.94 -3.42
C ALA A 183 -2.70 -7.59 -2.83
N ILE A 184 -2.01 -6.88 -1.94
CA ILE A 184 -0.77 -7.37 -1.35
C ILE A 184 -0.61 -6.94 0.11
N TYR A 185 -0.35 -7.93 0.96
CA TYR A 185 -0.12 -7.76 2.38
C TYR A 185 1.26 -8.30 2.73
N PHE A 186 2.04 -7.50 3.47
CA PHE A 186 3.29 -7.96 4.03
C PHE A 186 3.37 -7.71 5.54
N LYS A 187 3.78 -8.77 6.25
CA LYS A 187 4.25 -8.73 7.62
C LYS A 187 5.39 -9.71 7.80
N GLY A 188 6.57 -9.20 8.16
CA GLY A 188 7.77 -10.00 8.40
C GLY A 188 8.25 -9.85 9.83
N ASN A 189 8.92 -10.89 10.33
CA ASN A 189 9.63 -10.86 11.60
C ASN A 189 11.08 -10.44 11.34
N TRP A 190 11.57 -9.42 12.04
CA TRP A 190 12.98 -9.01 11.93
C TRP A 190 13.93 -10.15 12.29
N LYS A 191 15.10 -10.25 11.64
CA LYS A 191 16.19 -11.13 12.11
C LYS A 191 16.72 -10.67 13.47
N HIS A 192 16.80 -9.36 13.65
CA HIS A 192 17.18 -8.69 14.89
C HIS A 192 15.99 -7.87 15.39
N LYS A 193 15.19 -8.45 16.30
CA LYS A 193 13.98 -7.79 16.82
C LYS A 193 14.29 -6.49 17.57
N PHE A 194 13.29 -5.61 17.66
CA PHE A 194 13.30 -4.50 18.58
C PHE A 194 12.79 -4.97 19.95
N ARG A 195 13.40 -4.49 21.03
CA ARG A 195 12.87 -4.72 22.39
C ARG A 195 11.71 -3.77 22.62
N LYS A 196 10.56 -4.29 23.03
CA LYS A 196 9.35 -3.46 23.24
C LYS A 196 9.56 -2.45 24.36
N GLU A 197 10.43 -2.78 25.30
CA GLU A 197 10.81 -1.95 26.45
C GLU A 197 11.64 -0.73 26.03
N GLU A 198 12.32 -0.82 24.88
CA GLU A 198 13.13 0.27 24.32
C GLU A 198 12.30 1.19 23.41
N THR A 199 11.06 0.81 23.09
CA THR A 199 10.15 1.63 22.28
C THR A 199 9.58 2.75 23.14
N ARG A 200 9.73 4.00 22.68
CA ARG A 200 9.33 5.19 23.43
C ARG A 200 8.69 6.24 22.54
N THR A 201 8.03 7.20 23.18
CA THR A 201 7.38 8.29 22.45
C THR A 201 8.43 9.33 22.08
N GLU A 202 8.62 9.59 20.79
CA GLU A 202 9.58 10.56 20.26
C GLU A 202 8.96 11.37 19.11
N PRO A 203 9.47 12.58 18.83
CA PRO A 203 8.98 13.39 17.72
C PRO A 203 9.38 12.79 16.37
N PHE A 204 8.42 12.78 15.45
CA PHE A 204 8.63 12.64 14.01
C PHE A 204 8.36 14.00 13.35
N TYR A 205 9.38 14.57 12.74
CA TYR A 205 9.35 15.86 12.06
C TYR A 205 8.70 15.71 10.70
N LEU A 206 7.60 16.40 10.45
CA LEU A 206 6.95 16.46 9.13
C LEU A 206 7.68 17.45 8.21
N ASN A 207 8.35 18.43 8.80
CA ASN A 207 9.22 19.43 8.20
C ASN A 207 10.07 20.07 9.33
N ASP A 208 10.76 21.18 9.05
CA ASP A 208 11.63 21.85 10.04
C ASP A 208 10.87 22.44 11.25
N VAL A 209 9.54 22.60 11.16
CA VAL A 209 8.69 23.25 12.15
C VAL A 209 7.70 22.26 12.78
N ASP A 210 6.95 21.55 11.95
CA ASP A 210 5.86 20.67 12.38
C ASP A 210 6.39 19.29 12.78
N LYS A 211 5.87 18.77 13.90
CA LYS A 211 6.19 17.44 14.41
C LYS A 211 4.98 16.75 15.03
N VAL A 212 5.02 15.42 15.03
CA VAL A 212 4.02 14.56 15.67
C VAL A 212 4.70 13.55 16.58
N GLU A 213 4.10 13.22 17.71
CA GLU A 213 4.63 12.21 18.62
C GLU A 213 4.31 10.80 18.11
N VAL A 214 5.32 9.95 17.95
CA VAL A 214 5.18 8.57 17.44
C VAL A 214 5.80 7.56 18.39
N GLN A 215 5.46 6.28 18.24
CA GLN A 215 6.18 5.20 18.92
C GLN A 215 7.46 4.90 18.13
N MET A 216 8.59 5.39 18.62
CA MET A 216 9.91 5.17 18.04
C MET A 216 10.52 3.90 18.65
N MET A 217 10.80 2.91 17.80
CA MET A 217 11.43 1.66 18.20
C MET A 217 12.95 1.82 18.14
N HIS A 218 13.67 1.27 19.13
CA HIS A 218 15.13 1.34 19.17
C HIS A 218 15.78 -0.04 19.18
N THR A 219 16.86 -0.19 18.43
CA THR A 219 17.71 -1.38 18.49
C THR A 219 19.16 -1.01 18.19
N LYS A 220 20.08 -1.77 18.75
CA LYS A 220 21.51 -1.65 18.50
C LYS A 220 22.02 -3.00 18.02
N ASN A 221 22.45 -3.06 16.75
CA ASN A 221 22.96 -4.31 16.18
C ASN A 221 23.87 -4.03 14.97
N LYS A 222 24.43 -5.10 14.40
CA LYS A 222 25.15 -5.02 13.15
C LYS A 222 24.21 -5.08 11.96
N PHE A 223 24.22 -4.04 11.14
CA PHE A 223 23.43 -3.95 9.92
C PHE A 223 24.33 -3.57 8.74
N ASN A 224 23.86 -3.86 7.54
CA ASN A 224 24.47 -3.28 6.35
C ASN A 224 24.06 -1.80 6.30
N TYR A 225 25.04 -0.92 6.21
CA TYR A 225 24.84 0.52 6.21
C TYR A 225 25.78 1.21 5.21
N LYS A 226 25.35 2.36 4.69
CA LYS A 226 26.23 3.36 4.08
C LYS A 226 25.64 4.76 4.24
N ASN A 227 26.51 5.76 4.22
CA ASN A 227 26.12 7.14 3.91
C ASN A 227 26.43 7.38 2.43
N ASP A 228 25.40 7.65 1.62
CA ASP A 228 25.54 7.81 0.18
C ASP A 228 25.60 9.30 -0.18
N GLU A 229 26.81 9.77 -0.51
CA GLU A 229 27.08 11.18 -0.83
C GLU A 229 26.31 11.66 -2.06
N ALA A 230 26.11 10.80 -3.06
CA ALA A 230 25.38 11.17 -4.27
C ALA A 230 23.91 11.46 -3.94
N LEU A 231 23.30 10.62 -3.10
CA LEU A 231 21.93 10.79 -2.64
C LEU A 231 21.79 11.85 -1.53
N ASP A 232 22.86 12.19 -0.81
CA ASP A 232 22.81 12.94 0.45
C ASP A 232 21.86 12.27 1.45
N ALA A 233 22.06 10.97 1.64
CA ALA A 233 21.18 10.12 2.43
C ALA A 233 21.91 8.96 3.11
N GLN A 234 21.45 8.58 4.28
CA GLN A 234 21.81 7.34 4.94
C GLN A 234 20.98 6.18 4.38
N ILE A 235 21.62 5.04 4.14
CA ILE A 235 20.95 3.82 3.68
C ILE A 235 21.21 2.72 4.69
N LEU A 236 20.13 2.13 5.20
CA LEU A 236 20.15 1.02 6.15
C LEU A 236 19.43 -0.18 5.56
N GLU A 237 20.05 -1.36 5.61
CA GLU A 237 19.42 -2.62 5.22
C GLU A 237 19.24 -3.52 6.44
N MET A 238 17.98 -3.78 6.78
CA MET A 238 17.55 -4.59 7.91
C MET A 238 16.98 -5.93 7.44
N PRO A 239 17.64 -7.08 7.74
CA PRO A 239 17.17 -8.38 7.31
C PRO A 239 15.98 -8.88 8.14
N TYR A 240 15.08 -9.62 7.50
CA TYR A 240 14.05 -10.42 8.17
C TYR A 240 14.58 -11.82 8.53
N THR A 241 13.82 -12.58 9.33
CA THR A 241 14.12 -13.98 9.67
C THR A 241 14.32 -14.86 8.44
N ASN A 242 13.62 -14.55 7.35
CA ASN A 242 14.00 -15.00 6.03
C ASN A 242 15.16 -14.12 5.53
N GLU A 243 16.37 -14.66 5.56
CA GLU A 243 17.58 -13.91 5.15
C GLU A 243 17.60 -13.51 3.66
N ASN A 244 16.66 -14.02 2.86
CA ASN A 244 16.49 -13.58 1.48
C ASN A 244 15.64 -12.31 1.39
N LEU A 245 15.08 -11.80 2.48
CA LEU A 245 14.28 -10.58 2.53
C LEU A 245 14.91 -9.54 3.46
N SER A 246 14.98 -8.31 2.98
CA SER A 246 15.41 -7.16 3.78
C SER A 246 14.51 -5.97 3.54
N MET A 247 14.32 -5.15 4.57
CA MET A 247 13.86 -3.77 4.39
C MET A 247 15.06 -2.88 4.19
N VAL A 248 15.05 -2.09 3.11
CA VAL A 248 16.00 -1.01 2.87
C VAL A 248 15.31 0.29 3.19
N ILE A 249 15.96 1.14 3.97
CA ILE A 249 15.47 2.46 4.35
C ILE A 249 16.47 3.49 3.84
N ILE A 250 15.97 4.49 3.13
CA ILE A 250 16.73 5.59 2.54
C ILE A 250 16.25 6.86 3.25
N LEU A 251 17.10 7.37 4.13
CA LEU A 251 16.80 8.51 4.99
C LEU A 251 17.64 9.70 4.51
N PRO A 252 17.02 10.78 4.00
CA PRO A 252 17.75 12.00 3.66
C PRO A 252 18.55 12.50 4.87
N ASN A 253 19.72 13.12 4.66
CA ASN A 253 20.47 13.70 5.78
C ASN A 253 19.77 14.94 6.38
N GLN A 254 18.95 15.63 5.58
CA GLN A 254 18.17 16.80 5.99
C GLN A 254 16.71 16.43 6.26
N ARG A 255 16.12 16.97 7.34
CA ARG A 255 14.72 16.69 7.74
C ARG A 255 13.70 17.02 6.65
N ASN A 256 13.93 18.06 5.87
CA ASN A 256 13.10 18.49 4.75
C ASN A 256 13.60 17.97 3.38
N GLY A 257 14.58 17.06 3.37
CA GLY A 257 15.32 16.62 2.19
C GLY A 257 14.61 15.60 1.29
N ILE A 258 13.42 15.11 1.67
CA ILE A 258 12.71 14.06 0.93
C ILE A 258 12.44 14.41 -0.54
N GLY A 259 12.13 15.68 -0.84
CA GLY A 259 11.89 16.12 -2.21
C GLY A 259 13.15 16.10 -3.09
N GLU A 260 14.31 16.46 -2.51
CA GLU A 260 15.60 16.37 -3.23
C GLU A 260 16.05 14.91 -3.38
N LEU A 261 15.82 14.08 -2.37
CA LEU A 261 16.05 12.64 -2.46
C LEU A 261 15.22 12.01 -3.60
N GLU A 262 13.92 12.34 -3.67
CA GLU A 262 13.03 11.84 -4.73
C GLU A 262 13.54 12.22 -6.13
N LYS A 263 14.01 13.46 -6.33
CA LYS A 263 14.60 13.90 -7.61
C LYS A 263 15.87 13.13 -7.96
N LYS A 264 16.75 12.92 -6.99
CA LYS A 264 18.01 12.18 -7.20
C LYS A 264 17.77 10.71 -7.53
N LEU A 265 16.75 10.11 -6.91
CA LEU A 265 16.36 8.72 -7.17
C LEU A 265 15.77 8.49 -8.57
N GLU A 266 15.26 9.52 -9.25
CA GLU A 266 14.72 9.37 -10.61
C GLU A 266 15.73 8.79 -11.60
N ASN A 267 17.01 9.13 -11.44
CA ASN A 267 18.10 8.67 -12.29
C ASN A 267 18.99 7.62 -11.61
N TYR A 268 18.61 7.16 -10.42
CA TYR A 268 19.40 6.20 -9.65
C TYR A 268 18.92 4.78 -9.93
N ASN A 269 19.86 3.87 -10.18
CA ASN A 269 19.53 2.47 -10.36
C ASN A 269 19.17 1.83 -9.01
N LEU A 270 17.90 1.47 -8.81
CA LEU A 270 17.44 0.85 -7.56
C LEU A 270 18.18 -0.45 -7.22
N SER A 271 18.69 -1.19 -8.21
CA SER A 271 19.49 -2.39 -7.93
C SER A 271 20.87 -2.06 -7.32
N GLU A 272 21.38 -0.86 -7.53
CA GLU A 272 22.67 -0.40 -7.02
C GLU A 272 22.57 0.22 -5.62
N ILE A 273 21.36 0.47 -5.12
CA ILE A 273 21.16 1.21 -3.87
C ILE A 273 21.79 0.52 -2.66
N THR A 274 21.86 -0.82 -2.68
CA THR A 274 22.49 -1.62 -1.62
C THR A 274 23.91 -2.08 -1.97
N THR A 275 24.51 -1.53 -3.03
CA THR A 275 25.92 -1.80 -3.33
C THR A 275 26.83 -0.98 -2.42
N ASN A 276 28.03 -1.49 -2.15
CA ASN A 276 29.06 -0.85 -1.34
C ASN A 276 28.62 -0.50 0.10
N MET A 277 27.62 -1.22 0.63
CA MET A 277 27.29 -1.16 2.05
C MET A 277 28.28 -1.99 2.85
N TRP A 278 28.63 -1.53 4.05
CA TRP A 278 29.48 -2.29 4.96
C TRP A 278 28.68 -2.71 6.19
N ASN A 279 29.01 -3.88 6.73
CA ASN A 279 28.36 -4.39 7.93
C ASN A 279 29.00 -3.74 9.16
N THR A 280 28.26 -2.87 9.86
CA THR A 280 28.73 -2.14 11.05
C THR A 280 27.68 -2.09 12.14
N GLU A 281 28.10 -1.77 13.36
CA GLU A 281 27.19 -1.53 14.47
C GLU A 281 26.45 -0.20 14.27
N VAL A 282 25.11 -0.25 14.28
CA VAL A 282 24.23 0.91 14.08
C VAL A 282 23.24 0.99 15.23
N ASN A 283 23.10 2.18 15.81
CA ASN A 283 21.98 2.55 16.67
C ASN A 283 20.82 3.00 15.77
N VAL A 284 19.76 2.21 15.74
CA VAL A 284 18.61 2.44 14.86
C VAL A 284 17.43 2.95 15.69
N ALA A 285 16.88 4.09 15.30
CA ALA A 285 15.57 4.57 15.72
C ALA A 285 14.63 4.53 14.50
N LEU A 286 13.57 3.73 14.59
CA LEU A 286 12.60 3.55 13.50
C LEU A 286 11.17 3.65 14.03
N PRO A 287 10.30 4.50 13.47
CA PRO A 287 8.94 4.58 13.93
C PRO A 287 8.18 3.28 13.65
N LYS A 288 7.32 2.91 14.59
CA LYS A 288 6.29 1.91 14.35
C LYS A 288 5.21 2.49 13.45
N PHE A 289 4.87 1.81 12.37
CA PHE A 289 3.85 2.31 11.44
C PHE A 289 3.05 1.20 10.77
N LYS A 290 1.85 1.58 10.34
CA LYS A 290 0.97 0.75 9.52
C LYS A 290 0.41 1.65 8.42
N ILE A 291 0.62 1.25 7.17
CA ILE A 291 0.15 1.99 6.01
C ILE A 291 -0.66 1.04 5.14
N GLU A 292 -1.85 1.49 4.79
CA GLU A 292 -2.78 0.84 3.88
C GLU A 292 -3.15 1.87 2.81
N GLN A 293 -3.00 1.51 1.55
CA GLN A 293 -3.33 2.41 0.44
C GLN A 293 -3.95 1.63 -0.70
N THR A 294 -5.05 2.18 -1.21
CA THR A 294 -5.67 1.76 -2.47
C THR A 294 -5.27 2.76 -3.55
N ILE A 295 -4.76 2.27 -4.67
CA ILE A 295 -4.31 3.06 -5.81
C ILE A 295 -5.10 2.61 -7.04
N ASP A 296 -5.81 3.56 -7.63
CA ASP A 296 -6.27 3.46 -9.01
C ASP A 296 -5.11 3.85 -9.93
N LEU A 297 -4.73 2.94 -10.83
CA LEU A 297 -3.55 3.06 -11.66
C LEU A 297 -3.82 3.70 -13.00
N GLU A 298 -5.07 3.95 -13.38
CA GLU A 298 -5.42 4.44 -14.72
C GLU A 298 -4.64 5.71 -15.11
N GLU A 299 -4.71 6.75 -14.28
CA GLU A 299 -4.02 8.02 -14.55
C GLU A 299 -2.50 7.89 -14.59
N ALA A 300 -1.94 7.00 -13.76
CA ALA A 300 -0.51 6.75 -13.76
C ALA A 300 -0.08 5.99 -15.03
N LEU A 301 -0.82 4.96 -15.41
CA LEU A 301 -0.54 4.15 -16.60
C LEU A 301 -0.68 4.94 -17.90
N LYS A 302 -1.69 5.82 -18.00
CA LYS A 302 -1.81 6.77 -19.12
C LYS A 302 -0.55 7.64 -19.25
N LYS A 303 -0.05 8.21 -18.13
CA LYS A 303 1.18 9.02 -18.12
C LYS A 303 2.45 8.22 -18.45
N LEU A 304 2.44 6.90 -18.23
CA LEU A 304 3.53 6.01 -18.63
C LEU A 304 3.46 5.57 -20.11
N GLY A 305 2.44 6.01 -20.85
CA GLY A 305 2.25 5.64 -22.26
C GLY A 305 1.35 4.41 -22.47
N LEU A 306 0.77 3.84 -21.40
CA LEU A 306 -0.17 2.73 -21.47
C LEU A 306 -1.62 3.23 -21.43
N GLY A 307 -1.93 4.27 -22.19
CA GLY A 307 -3.28 4.86 -22.24
C GLY A 307 -4.25 4.09 -23.15
N GLU A 308 -3.73 3.47 -24.22
CA GLU A 308 -4.54 2.78 -25.23
C GLU A 308 -5.36 1.62 -24.66
N ILE A 309 -4.88 0.97 -23.59
CA ILE A 309 -5.60 -0.15 -22.97
C ILE A 309 -6.97 0.25 -22.41
N PHE A 310 -7.17 1.54 -22.11
CA PHE A 310 -8.41 2.09 -21.57
C PHE A 310 -9.33 2.65 -22.67
N ASP A 311 -8.86 2.70 -23.91
CA ASP A 311 -9.59 3.26 -25.05
C ASP A 311 -10.47 2.17 -25.67
N GLN A 312 -11.78 2.40 -25.66
CA GLN A 312 -12.78 1.44 -26.12
C GLN A 312 -12.64 1.05 -27.61
N ASP A 313 -12.10 1.95 -28.43
CA ASP A 313 -12.03 1.78 -29.89
C ASP A 313 -10.64 1.34 -30.37
N LYS A 314 -9.61 1.56 -29.54
CA LYS A 314 -8.21 1.23 -29.90
C LYS A 314 -7.64 0.04 -29.17
N ALA A 315 -8.11 -0.27 -27.96
CA ALA A 315 -7.58 -1.39 -27.19
C ALA A 315 -7.74 -2.70 -27.97
N ASN A 316 -6.62 -3.40 -28.17
CA ASN A 316 -6.59 -4.65 -28.90
C ASN A 316 -6.22 -5.80 -27.97
N PHE A 317 -7.25 -6.39 -27.35
CA PHE A 317 -7.15 -7.59 -26.51
C PHE A 317 -7.69 -8.86 -27.21
N ARG A 318 -7.55 -8.94 -28.53
CA ARG A 318 -8.04 -10.08 -29.32
C ARG A 318 -7.34 -11.41 -28.99
N GLY A 319 -6.22 -11.37 -28.28
CA GLY A 319 -5.56 -12.55 -27.75
C GLY A 319 -6.20 -13.11 -26.48
N MET A 320 -7.15 -12.41 -25.83
CA MET A 320 -7.82 -12.90 -24.61
C MET A 320 -9.07 -13.73 -24.88
N ILE A 321 -9.85 -13.34 -25.90
CA ILE A 321 -11.22 -13.80 -26.11
C ILE A 321 -11.51 -14.06 -27.59
N GLU A 322 -12.47 -14.92 -27.87
CA GLU A 322 -13.08 -15.02 -29.19
C GLU A 322 -14.01 -13.81 -29.41
N LEU A 323 -13.56 -12.81 -30.17
CA LEU A 323 -14.41 -11.65 -30.46
C LEU A 323 -15.47 -11.94 -31.51
N LYS A 324 -16.72 -11.67 -31.15
CA LYS A 324 -17.81 -11.57 -32.11
C LYS A 324 -17.83 -10.20 -32.80
N PRO A 325 -18.49 -10.06 -33.96
CA PRO A 325 -18.70 -8.76 -34.59
C PRO A 325 -19.33 -7.77 -33.59
N ASN A 326 -18.81 -6.54 -33.54
CA ASN A 326 -19.25 -5.46 -32.64
C ASN A 326 -18.97 -5.65 -31.14
N GLU A 327 -18.22 -6.67 -30.74
CA GLU A 327 -17.66 -6.75 -29.39
C GLU A 327 -16.33 -5.99 -29.34
N ASN A 328 -16.06 -5.36 -28.20
CA ASN A 328 -14.79 -4.74 -27.88
C ASN A 328 -14.37 -5.12 -26.45
N LEU A 329 -13.06 -5.16 -26.23
CA LEU A 329 -12.48 -5.44 -24.94
C LEU A 329 -11.42 -4.38 -24.67
N TYR A 330 -11.57 -3.69 -23.55
CA TYR A 330 -10.67 -2.67 -23.04
C TYR A 330 -10.63 -2.76 -21.52
N VAL A 331 -9.54 -2.33 -20.92
CA VAL A 331 -9.37 -2.25 -19.47
C VAL A 331 -10.24 -1.12 -18.94
N SER A 332 -11.16 -1.47 -18.05
CA SER A 332 -12.04 -0.50 -17.39
C SER A 332 -11.48 -0.03 -16.05
N LYS A 333 -10.63 -0.84 -15.40
CA LYS A 333 -10.06 -0.51 -14.10
C LYS A 333 -8.78 -1.31 -13.85
N VAL A 334 -7.77 -0.66 -13.29
CA VAL A 334 -6.59 -1.31 -12.73
C VAL A 334 -6.41 -0.80 -11.31
N ILE A 335 -6.54 -1.68 -10.33
CA ILE A 335 -6.54 -1.29 -8.92
C ILE A 335 -5.56 -2.13 -8.12
N GLN A 336 -4.75 -1.46 -7.29
CA GLN A 336 -3.93 -2.12 -6.29
C GLN A 336 -4.35 -1.68 -4.89
N LYS A 337 -4.43 -2.62 -3.94
CA LYS A 337 -4.41 -2.30 -2.51
C LYS A 337 -3.21 -2.94 -1.84
N ALA A 338 -2.37 -2.10 -1.25
CA ALA A 338 -1.15 -2.52 -0.58
C ALA A 338 -1.23 -2.22 0.91
N PHE A 339 -0.71 -3.13 1.72
CA PHE A 339 -0.68 -3.03 3.16
C PHE A 339 0.69 -3.44 3.71
N ILE A 340 1.26 -2.61 4.58
CA ILE A 340 2.44 -2.95 5.38
C ILE A 340 2.22 -2.62 6.85
N GLU A 341 2.71 -3.49 7.73
CA GLU A 341 2.81 -3.25 9.16
C GLU A 341 4.26 -3.45 9.60
N VAL A 342 4.85 -2.41 10.17
CA VAL A 342 6.19 -2.42 10.75
C VAL A 342 6.07 -2.24 12.25
N ASN A 343 6.54 -3.23 13.00
CA ASN A 343 6.49 -3.28 14.46
C ASN A 343 7.77 -3.93 15.02
N GLU A 344 7.79 -4.18 16.33
CA GLU A 344 8.96 -4.68 17.06
C GLU A 344 9.23 -6.17 16.82
N GLU A 345 8.28 -6.91 16.21
CA GLU A 345 8.28 -8.38 16.15
C GLU A 345 9.42 -8.92 15.28
N GLY A 346 10.08 -9.97 15.78
CA GLY A 346 11.25 -10.56 15.14
C GLY A 346 11.75 -11.78 15.88
N ALA A 347 12.75 -12.46 15.31
CA ALA A 347 13.51 -13.47 16.02
C ALA A 347 14.39 -12.83 17.08
N GLU A 348 14.48 -13.52 18.21
CA GLU A 348 15.42 -13.20 19.27
C GLU A 348 16.72 -13.93 18.99
N ALA A 349 17.68 -13.22 18.41
CA ALA A 349 19.04 -13.71 18.27
C ALA A 349 20.02 -12.71 18.92
N ALA A 350 20.61 -13.17 20.02
CA ALA A 350 21.85 -12.67 20.64
C ALA A 350 21.90 -11.18 20.97
N ALA A 351 21.20 -10.78 22.02
CA ALA A 351 21.69 -9.72 22.91
C ALA A 351 22.27 -10.38 24.18
N ALA A 352 23.32 -11.16 23.96
CA ALA A 352 24.16 -11.76 25.00
C ALA A 352 25.61 -11.81 24.50
N THR A 353 26.17 -10.64 24.19
CA THR A 353 27.62 -10.40 24.18
C THR A 353 27.82 -9.46 25.36
N GLY A 354 28.11 -9.97 26.55
CA GLY A 354 29.34 -10.69 26.82
C GLY A 354 30.30 -9.63 27.34
N VAL A 355 30.56 -9.68 28.65
CA VAL A 355 31.58 -8.86 29.32
C VAL A 355 32.92 -9.21 28.65
N HIS A 356 33.27 -8.48 27.59
CA HIS A 356 34.57 -8.58 26.95
C HIS A 356 35.48 -7.54 27.59
N VAL A 357 36.45 -8.08 28.33
CA VAL A 357 37.64 -7.43 28.85
C VAL A 357 38.13 -6.37 27.88
N MET A 358 38.16 -5.11 28.35
CA MET A 358 38.72 -3.98 27.63
C MET A 358 40.22 -4.18 27.38
N MET A 359 40.57 -4.78 26.24
CA MET A 359 41.88 -4.54 25.65
C MET A 359 41.78 -3.29 24.79
N LYS A 360 42.53 -2.26 25.18
CA LYS A 360 42.68 -0.97 24.48
C LYS A 360 42.94 -1.17 22.98
N ARG A 361 41.90 -1.07 22.15
CA ARG A 361 41.98 -0.81 20.70
C ARG A 361 40.76 0.04 20.31
N SER A 362 40.99 1.04 19.46
CA SER A 362 40.12 2.15 19.03
C SER A 362 38.65 2.10 19.43
N LEU A 363 38.17 3.18 20.08
CA LEU A 363 36.74 3.45 20.28
C LEU A 363 36.03 3.48 18.91
N VAL A 364 35.38 2.39 18.52
CA VAL A 364 34.46 2.38 17.38
C VAL A 364 33.11 2.84 17.92
N PHE A 365 32.72 4.06 17.56
CA PHE A 365 31.38 4.55 17.85
C PHE A 365 30.39 3.94 16.86
N PRO A 366 29.22 3.47 17.32
CA PRO A 366 28.15 3.03 16.42
C PRO A 366 27.74 4.17 15.48
N GLU A 367 27.33 3.82 14.26
CA GLU A 367 26.64 4.76 13.38
C GLU A 367 25.24 5.04 13.94
N GLU A 368 24.73 6.26 13.76
CA GLU A 368 23.39 6.66 14.19
C GLU A 368 22.46 6.68 12.97
N PHE A 369 21.34 5.95 13.02
CA PHE A 369 20.31 5.98 12.00
C PHE A 369 18.97 6.31 12.65
N ASN A 370 18.60 7.58 12.59
CA ASN A 370 17.40 8.10 13.26
C ASN A 370 16.34 8.49 12.23
N ALA A 371 15.42 7.58 11.93
CA ALA A 371 14.32 7.82 10.98
C ALA A 371 13.19 8.68 11.60
N ASP A 372 13.56 9.87 12.08
CA ASP A 372 12.69 10.84 12.75
C ASP A 372 12.03 11.84 11.80
N HIS A 373 12.17 11.67 10.49
CA HIS A 373 11.61 12.54 9.46
C HIS A 373 11.35 11.74 8.17
N PRO A 374 10.74 12.32 7.10
CA PRO A 374 10.29 11.55 5.95
C PRO A 374 11.40 10.74 5.28
N PHE A 375 11.11 9.46 5.04
CA PHE A 375 12.03 8.50 4.44
C PHE A 375 11.36 7.62 3.39
N ILE A 376 12.17 7.05 2.51
CA ILE A 376 11.75 6.08 1.51
C ILE A 376 12.15 4.69 2.00
N TYR A 377 11.32 3.69 1.72
CA TYR A 377 11.62 2.31 2.05
C TYR A 377 11.30 1.36 0.90
N ALA A 378 12.05 0.27 0.84
CA ALA A 378 11.84 -0.82 -0.09
C ALA A 378 11.91 -2.16 0.65
N LEU A 379 11.01 -3.08 0.33
CA LEU A 379 11.16 -4.50 0.69
C LEU A 379 11.82 -5.21 -0.49
N LYS A 380 13.01 -5.76 -0.31
CA LYS A 380 13.78 -6.41 -1.39
C LYS A 380 13.98 -7.90 -1.15
N ILE A 381 14.15 -8.65 -2.25
CA ILE A 381 14.72 -9.99 -2.20
C ILE A 381 16.25 -9.91 -2.37
N SER A 382 16.99 -10.10 -1.29
CA SER A 382 18.44 -9.87 -1.18
C SER A 382 19.31 -10.88 -1.97
N LYS A 383 18.80 -12.07 -2.27
CA LYS A 383 19.52 -13.08 -3.09
C LYS A 383 19.15 -13.06 -4.58
N ALA A 384 18.22 -12.22 -5.01
CA ALA A 384 17.95 -12.06 -6.43
C ALA A 384 19.13 -11.31 -7.07
N LYS A 385 19.70 -11.82 -8.18
CA LYS A 385 20.85 -11.22 -8.88
C LYS A 385 20.67 -9.74 -9.25
N SER A 386 19.43 -9.26 -9.30
CA SER A 386 19.05 -7.88 -9.67
C SER A 386 18.33 -7.10 -8.56
N GLY A 387 18.24 -7.62 -7.32
CA GLY A 387 17.66 -6.90 -6.18
C GLY A 387 16.18 -6.54 -6.38
N ASN A 388 15.31 -7.54 -6.52
CA ASN A 388 13.89 -7.32 -6.82
C ASN A 388 13.15 -6.59 -5.70
N VAL A 389 12.44 -5.52 -6.05
CA VAL A 389 11.59 -4.72 -5.16
C VAL A 389 10.18 -5.31 -5.08
N LEU A 390 9.80 -5.78 -3.89
CA LEU A 390 8.46 -6.31 -3.60
C LEU A 390 7.49 -5.21 -3.16
N PHE A 391 7.98 -4.29 -2.34
CA PHE A 391 7.24 -3.10 -1.91
C PHE A 391 8.16 -1.91 -2.04
N TYR A 392 7.56 -0.77 -2.38
CA TYR A 392 8.22 0.51 -2.40
C TYR A 392 7.28 1.56 -1.81
N GLY A 393 7.82 2.47 -1.02
CA GLY A 393 6.98 3.43 -0.32
C GLY A 393 7.74 4.58 0.30
N LYS A 394 6.94 5.53 0.79
CA LYS A 394 7.38 6.72 1.51
C LYS A 394 6.57 6.86 2.77
N VAL A 395 7.27 7.05 3.89
CA VAL A 395 6.66 7.55 5.13
C VAL A 395 6.88 9.05 5.14
N ALA A 396 5.83 9.83 4.91
CA ALA A 396 5.86 11.30 4.95
C ALA A 396 5.12 11.86 6.16
N GLN A 397 4.13 11.12 6.67
CA GLN A 397 3.32 11.51 7.82
C GLN A 397 2.95 10.29 8.64
N LEU A 398 2.98 10.42 9.96
CA LEU A 398 2.52 9.40 10.88
C LEU A 398 1.39 9.95 11.73
N LEU A 399 0.44 9.09 12.09
CA LEU A 399 -0.63 9.50 13.00
C LEU A 399 -0.04 9.64 14.42
N PRO A 400 -0.41 10.70 15.16
CA PRO A 400 0.08 10.88 16.51
C PRO A 400 -0.34 9.69 17.38
N PHE A 401 0.60 9.16 18.15
CA PHE A 401 0.29 8.14 19.13
C PHE A 401 -0.56 8.75 20.25
N SER A 402 -1.81 8.31 20.40
CA SER A 402 -2.65 8.70 21.54
C SER A 402 -2.92 7.50 22.44
N PRO A 403 -2.20 7.35 23.57
CA PRO A 403 -2.54 6.33 24.57
C PRO A 403 -3.87 6.62 25.28
N THR A 404 -4.42 7.82 25.13
CA THR A 404 -5.58 8.32 25.90
C THR A 404 -6.92 8.06 25.20
N ILE A 405 -6.97 8.04 23.86
CA ILE A 405 -8.24 7.90 23.12
C ILE A 405 -8.88 6.51 23.33
N CYS A 406 -8.10 5.42 23.34
CA CYS A 406 -8.66 4.07 23.56
C CYS A 406 -9.09 3.80 25.01
N ARG A 407 -8.43 4.38 26.02
CA ARG A 407 -8.72 4.10 27.44
C ARG A 407 -9.93 4.85 27.98
N GLN A 408 -10.25 6.02 27.44
CA GLN A 408 -11.47 6.75 27.85
C GLN A 408 -12.74 6.18 27.22
N ILE A 409 -12.67 5.66 25.99
CA ILE A 409 -13.82 5.03 25.32
C ILE A 409 -14.26 3.75 26.06
N PHE A 410 -13.32 2.98 26.61
CA PHE A 410 -13.66 1.75 27.36
C PHE A 410 -14.03 1.95 28.83
N LYS A 411 -13.58 3.04 29.48
CA LYS A 411 -13.95 3.33 30.88
C LYS A 411 -15.32 4.02 31.03
N ALA A 412 -15.89 4.57 29.96
CA ALA A 412 -17.25 5.10 29.96
C ALA A 412 -18.32 4.02 29.70
N LYS A 413 -18.23 2.84 30.36
CA LYS A 413 -19.37 1.89 30.43
C LYS A 413 -20.40 2.39 31.45
N ARG A 414 -21.06 3.49 31.08
CA ARG A 414 -22.33 4.05 31.57
C ARG A 414 -22.26 5.55 31.29
N LEU A 415 -22.49 5.95 30.04
CA LEU A 415 -23.24 7.16 29.69
C LEU A 415 -23.31 7.26 28.15
N ILE A 416 -24.50 7.02 27.61
CA ILE A 416 -25.05 7.57 26.36
C ILE A 416 -24.18 7.41 25.10
N PHE A 417 -24.55 6.42 24.27
CA PHE A 417 -24.11 6.29 22.88
C PHE A 417 -24.34 7.60 22.11
N PHE A 418 -23.25 8.24 21.67
CA PHE A 418 -23.26 9.07 20.46
C PHE A 418 -22.50 8.29 19.39
N THR A 419 -23.22 7.70 18.45
CA THR A 419 -22.64 7.14 17.23
C THR A 419 -22.23 8.32 16.36
N VAL A 420 -20.94 8.62 16.29
CA VAL A 420 -20.39 9.58 15.32
C VAL A 420 -20.01 8.77 14.08
N PHE A 421 -20.78 8.92 13.00
CA PHE A 421 -20.36 8.49 11.67
C PHE A 421 -19.33 9.49 11.14
N CYS A 422 -18.05 9.13 11.16
CA CYS A 422 -17.05 9.81 10.33
C CYS A 422 -17.12 9.21 8.92
N LYS A 423 -17.80 9.90 8.01
CA LYS A 423 -17.62 9.68 6.58
C LYS A 423 -16.39 10.51 6.17
N TYR A 424 -15.32 9.82 5.79
CA TYR A 424 -14.11 10.43 5.24
C TYR A 424 -14.47 11.09 3.90
N ASP A 425 -14.44 12.42 3.86
CA ASP A 425 -14.16 13.17 2.66
C ASP A 425 -13.18 14.29 3.00
N TYR A 426 -12.31 14.58 2.03
CA TYR A 426 -11.16 15.45 2.09
C TYR A 426 -11.45 16.81 2.76
N GLU A 427 -10.91 17.01 3.96
CA GLU A 427 -10.18 18.18 4.48
C GLU A 427 -10.13 18.09 6.01
N GLY A 428 -8.96 18.41 6.59
CA GLY A 428 -8.56 18.05 7.95
C GLY A 428 -9.55 18.43 9.06
N LEU A 429 -10.04 17.44 9.79
CA LEU A 429 -10.71 17.61 11.08
C LEU A 429 -9.75 17.19 12.20
N HIS A 430 -9.32 18.14 13.03
CA HIS A 430 -8.53 17.86 14.22
C HIS A 430 -9.42 17.85 15.47
N LEU A 431 -9.36 16.75 16.24
CA LEU A 431 -10.13 16.55 17.46
C LEU A 431 -9.24 16.88 18.67
N PHE A 432 -9.61 17.90 19.45
CA PHE A 432 -8.97 18.20 20.73
C PHE A 432 -9.98 18.00 21.86
N LEU A 433 -9.70 17.06 22.76
CA LEU A 433 -10.49 16.85 23.97
C LEU A 433 -9.97 17.79 25.07
N CYS A 434 -10.79 18.75 25.49
CA CYS A 434 -10.50 19.59 26.66
C CYS A 434 -11.26 19.07 27.88
N ASN A 435 -10.54 18.87 28.98
CA ASN A 435 -11.06 18.31 30.22
C ASN A 435 -11.82 19.41 31.02
N SER A 436 -13.07 19.67 30.67
CA SER A 436 -14.11 20.30 31.53
C SER A 436 -15.38 20.58 30.73
N SER A 437 -16.44 19.77 30.94
CA SER A 437 -17.88 20.01 30.62
C SER A 437 -18.29 20.66 29.28
N ARG A 438 -17.39 20.89 28.33
CA ARG A 438 -17.62 21.51 27.03
C ARG A 438 -16.79 20.80 25.97
N ILE A 439 -17.47 20.29 24.95
CA ILE A 439 -16.80 19.74 23.75
C ILE A 439 -16.81 20.85 22.70
N VAL A 440 -15.63 21.17 22.17
CA VAL A 440 -15.42 22.19 21.14
C VAL A 440 -14.98 21.50 19.86
N PHE A 441 -15.71 21.72 18.77
CA PHE A 441 -15.32 21.26 17.44
C PHE A 441 -14.71 22.44 16.66
N HIS A 442 -13.52 22.22 16.09
CA HIS A 442 -12.89 23.16 15.17
C HIS A 442 -13.13 22.70 13.73
N CYS A 443 -13.87 23.50 12.98
CA CYS A 443 -14.10 23.31 11.55
C CYS A 443 -13.45 24.51 10.83
N GLY A 444 -12.15 24.42 10.57
CA GLY A 444 -11.38 25.47 9.91
C GLY A 444 -11.28 26.80 10.70
N PRO A 445 -10.68 27.85 10.09
CA PRO A 445 -10.26 29.06 10.81
C PRO A 445 -11.40 29.97 11.30
N SER A 446 -12.67 29.74 10.90
CA SER A 446 -13.76 30.71 11.13
C SER A 446 -15.00 30.17 11.86
N ILE A 447 -15.08 28.87 12.19
CA ILE A 447 -16.28 28.27 12.78
C ILE A 447 -15.93 27.47 14.05
N ARG A 448 -16.61 27.79 15.16
CA ARG A 448 -16.56 27.03 16.42
C ARG A 448 -17.96 26.57 16.80
N ILE A 449 -18.12 25.27 17.02
CA ILE A 449 -19.39 24.68 17.47
C ILE A 449 -19.24 24.22 18.91
N PHE A 450 -20.18 24.64 19.76
CA PHE A 450 -20.25 24.25 21.17
C PHE A 450 -21.46 23.37 21.42
N VAL A 451 -21.25 22.28 22.15
CA VAL A 451 -22.34 21.45 22.69
C VAL A 451 -22.27 21.54 24.21
N ASP A 452 -23.30 22.15 24.81
CA ASP A 452 -23.42 22.30 26.26
C ASP A 452 -24.38 21.22 26.80
N SER A 453 -23.90 20.42 27.77
CA SER A 453 -24.73 19.45 28.47
C SER A 453 -24.89 19.90 29.92
N ASP A 454 -25.99 20.58 30.21
CA ASP A 454 -26.28 21.04 31.56
C ASP A 454 -26.84 19.85 32.38
N ILE A 455 -26.03 19.30 33.30
CA ILE A 455 -26.28 18.02 33.99
C ILE A 455 -27.50 18.08 34.95
N GLY A 456 -28.10 19.24 35.17
CA GLY A 456 -29.23 19.42 36.10
C GLY A 456 -30.63 19.51 35.50
N LYS A 457 -30.82 19.70 34.19
CA LYS A 457 -32.16 19.89 33.59
C LYS A 457 -32.27 19.18 32.25
N ARG A 458 -33.34 18.40 32.03
CA ARG A 458 -33.65 17.62 30.81
C ARG A 458 -33.90 18.50 29.55
N LYS A 459 -32.93 19.30 29.13
CA LYS A 459 -32.93 20.04 27.85
C LYS A 459 -31.50 20.06 27.30
N LYS A 460 -31.30 19.51 26.10
CA LYS A 460 -30.10 19.74 25.29
C LYS A 460 -30.38 20.88 24.32
N SER A 461 -29.43 21.79 24.16
CA SER A 461 -29.52 22.90 23.21
C SER A 461 -28.22 23.03 22.43
N PHE A 462 -28.33 23.19 21.12
CA PHE A 462 -27.20 23.43 20.22
C PHE A 462 -27.05 24.93 20.02
N ILE A 463 -25.81 25.44 20.08
CA ILE A 463 -25.52 26.86 19.85
C ILE A 463 -24.35 26.95 18.87
N CYS A 464 -24.59 27.56 17.70
CA CYS A 464 -23.56 27.79 16.69
C CYS A 464 -23.18 29.28 16.63
N TRP A 465 -21.88 29.57 16.54
CA TRP A 465 -21.31 30.91 16.48
C TRP A 465 -20.51 31.11 15.20
N LYS A 466 -20.71 32.27 14.55
CA LYS A 466 -19.85 32.78 13.47
C LYS A 466 -19.63 34.28 13.72
N ASN A 467 -18.37 34.72 13.80
CA ASN A 467 -18.00 36.12 14.02
C ASN A 467 -18.76 36.82 15.16
N HIS A 468 -18.77 36.22 16.35
CA HIS A 468 -19.43 36.75 17.56
C HIS A 468 -20.95 37.00 17.45
N LYS A 469 -21.65 36.46 16.45
CA LYS A 469 -23.12 36.44 16.36
C LYS A 469 -23.67 35.02 16.51
N THR A 470 -24.69 34.85 17.36
CA THR A 470 -25.39 33.58 17.58
C THR A 470 -26.38 33.33 16.46
N PHE A 471 -26.27 32.20 15.75
CA PHE A 471 -27.07 31.97 14.53
C PHE A 471 -28.28 31.03 14.70
N VAL A 472 -28.25 30.04 15.61
CA VAL A 472 -29.40 29.13 15.82
C VAL A 472 -29.46 28.64 17.26
N LYS A 473 -30.68 28.61 17.84
CA LYS A 473 -30.99 27.98 19.13
C LYS A 473 -32.24 27.10 18.97
N SER A 474 -32.08 25.78 18.87
CA SER A 474 -33.22 24.85 18.84
C SER A 474 -33.41 24.14 20.19
N LYS A 475 -34.67 23.96 20.61
CA LYS A 475 -35.07 23.26 21.84
C LYS A 475 -35.94 22.06 21.44
N TYR A 476 -35.44 20.84 21.58
CA TYR A 476 -36.27 19.63 21.49
C TYR A 476 -36.54 19.06 22.89
N LYS A 477 -37.81 18.72 23.18
CA LYS A 477 -38.25 17.99 24.38
C LYS A 477 -38.66 16.58 23.94
N THR A 478 -38.07 15.53 24.51
CA THR A 478 -38.53 14.15 24.29
C THR A 478 -38.70 13.46 25.65
N TYR A 479 -39.90 12.96 25.93
CA TYR A 479 -40.22 12.06 27.04
C TYR A 479 -39.92 10.62 26.61
N ILE A 480 -39.12 9.87 27.39
CA ILE A 480 -38.83 8.45 27.15
C ILE A 480 -39.35 7.64 28.34
N LYS A 481 -40.34 6.77 28.10
CA LYS A 481 -40.73 5.65 28.96
C LYS A 481 -39.95 4.41 28.46
N TYR A 482 -39.38 3.65 29.39
CA TYR A 482 -38.43 2.57 29.12
C TYR A 482 -39.06 1.36 28.39
N SER A 483 -38.22 0.69 27.60
CA SER A 483 -38.35 -0.63 26.95
C SER A 483 -39.39 -0.82 25.83
N LYS A 484 -38.96 -0.62 24.58
CA LYS A 484 -39.11 -1.56 23.44
C LYS A 484 -38.39 -0.99 22.21
N ALA A 485 -37.70 -1.84 21.46
CA ALA A 485 -36.97 -1.47 20.24
C ALA A 485 -37.92 -0.80 19.23
N ILE A 486 -37.53 0.37 18.72
CA ILE A 486 -38.22 1.06 17.62
C ILE A 486 -37.26 1.04 16.43
N HIS A 487 -37.60 0.27 15.39
CA HIS A 487 -37.06 0.43 14.05
C HIS A 487 -37.48 1.80 13.52
N LEU A 488 -36.52 2.64 13.14
CA LEU A 488 -36.77 3.90 12.43
C LEU A 488 -36.72 3.62 10.93
N ASN A 489 -37.84 3.83 10.23
CA ASN A 489 -37.95 3.72 8.77
C ASN A 489 -37.34 4.93 8.05
N ASP A 490 -36.83 4.68 6.84
CA ASP A 490 -36.04 5.57 5.97
C ASP A 490 -36.64 6.97 5.70
N LYS A 491 -37.96 7.13 5.80
CA LYS A 491 -38.64 8.40 5.51
C LYS A 491 -38.24 9.56 6.44
N ASN A 492 -37.87 9.27 7.70
CA ASN A 492 -37.47 10.30 8.65
C ASN A 492 -35.99 10.69 8.54
N LEU A 493 -35.14 9.82 7.99
CA LEU A 493 -33.74 10.12 7.70
C LEU A 493 -33.63 11.04 6.48
N TYR A 494 -34.50 10.83 5.48
CA TYR A 494 -34.56 11.62 4.26
C TYR A 494 -34.93 13.09 4.54
N ASN A 495 -35.93 13.35 5.38
CA ASN A 495 -36.35 14.72 5.73
C ASN A 495 -35.29 15.51 6.52
N MET A 496 -34.40 14.84 7.27
CA MET A 496 -33.29 15.53 7.94
C MET A 496 -32.15 15.87 6.98
N LEU A 497 -31.88 15.03 5.98
CA LEU A 497 -30.86 15.30 4.97
C LEU A 497 -31.29 16.39 3.98
N GLU A 498 -32.58 16.46 3.64
CA GLU A 498 -33.13 17.51 2.76
C GLU A 498 -33.01 18.92 3.36
N LEU A 499 -33.20 19.06 4.68
CA LEU A 499 -33.02 20.33 5.39
C LEU A 499 -31.56 20.81 5.43
N VAL A 500 -30.60 19.87 5.37
CA VAL A 500 -29.16 20.19 5.31
C VAL A 500 -28.73 20.50 3.87
N GLN A 501 -29.30 19.84 2.86
CA GLN A 501 -29.00 20.13 1.45
C GLN A 501 -29.60 21.46 0.95
N GLN A 502 -30.80 21.84 1.41
CA GLN A 502 -31.44 23.08 0.92
C GLN A 502 -30.74 24.38 1.37
N HIS A 503 -29.86 24.35 2.39
CA HIS A 503 -29.12 25.53 2.85
C HIS A 503 -27.66 25.57 2.41
N VAL A 504 -27.20 24.57 1.64
CA VAL A 504 -25.85 24.55 1.04
C VAL A 504 -25.85 25.07 -0.40
N PHE A 505 -27.01 25.22 -1.04
CA PHE A 505 -27.14 25.74 -2.42
C PHE A 505 -27.50 27.23 -2.56
N LEU A 506 -27.44 27.99 -1.46
CA LEU A 506 -27.44 29.45 -1.48
C LEU A 506 -26.31 29.95 -0.57
N ILE A 507 -25.06 29.81 -1.04
CA ILE A 507 -23.87 30.63 -0.72
C ILE A 507 -22.77 30.27 -1.73
#